data_AF-A0A6P0LS62-F1
#
_entry.id   AF-A0A6P0LS62-F1
#
_cell.length_a   1.000
_cell.length_b   1.000
_cell.length_c   1.000
_cell.angle_alpha   90.00
_cell.angle_beta   90.00
_cell.angle_gamma   90.00
#
_symmetry.space_group_name_H-M   'P 1'
#
loop_
_entity.id
_entity.type
_entity.pdbx_description
1 polymer ?
#
loop_
_entity_poly.entity_id
_entity_poly.type
_entity_poly.pdbx_seq_one_letter_code
_entity_poly.pdbx_strand_id
1 'polypeptide(L)' 'QQDPPSTTPGQSAELVLFNPQSPWIVHQKNLKSLSSNTPWLGQELIGRVVQTWCPASRKYQ' A
#
# COMPACT_ATOMS: atom_id res chain seq x y z
N GLN A 1 -5.80 -8.98 -19.17
CA GLN A 1 -6.56 -8.29 -18.11
C GLN A 1 -6.60 -9.23 -16.91
N GLN A 2 -6.25 -8.76 -15.71
CA GLN A 2 -6.35 -9.58 -14.50
C GLN A 2 -7.72 -9.39 -13.87
N ASP A 3 -8.30 -10.47 -13.34
CA ASP A 3 -9.54 -10.38 -12.55
C ASP A 3 -9.25 -9.63 -11.24
N PRO A 4 -10.14 -8.71 -10.84
CA PRO A 4 -9.95 -8.00 -9.58
C PRO A 4 -10.03 -9.01 -8.42
N PRO A 5 -9.21 -8.84 -7.37
CA PRO A 5 -9.33 -9.65 -6.17
C PRO A 5 -10.73 -9.50 -5.58
N SER A 6 -11.38 -10.62 -5.29
CA SER A 6 -12.72 -10.67 -4.72
C SER A 6 -12.66 -10.81 -3.20
N THR A 7 -13.57 -10.16 -2.49
CA THR A 7 -13.73 -10.32 -1.04
C THR A 7 -15.02 -11.07 -0.76
N THR A 8 -14.91 -12.18 -0.03
CA THR A 8 -16.06 -13.03 0.31
C THR A 8 -16.08 -13.23 1.81
N PRO A 9 -17.26 -13.17 2.46
CA PRO A 9 -17.37 -13.50 3.87
C PRO A 9 -16.73 -14.87 4.19
N GLY A 10 -15.93 -14.93 5.26
CA GLY A 10 -15.24 -16.15 5.69
C GLY A 10 -13.86 -16.39 5.05
N GLN A 11 -13.44 -15.56 4.09
CA GLN A 11 -12.09 -15.62 3.52
C GLN A 11 -11.14 -14.61 4.19
N SER A 12 -9.84 -14.86 4.02
CA SER A 12 -8.76 -13.99 4.52
C SER A 12 -8.87 -12.60 3.89
N ALA A 13 -8.98 -11.56 4.70
CA ALA A 13 -9.18 -10.20 4.23
C ALA A 13 -7.84 -9.48 3.97
N GLU A 14 -7.23 -9.73 2.81
CA GLU A 14 -6.11 -8.95 2.29
C GLU A 14 -6.61 -7.72 1.56
N LEU A 15 -6.46 -6.55 2.19
CA LEU A 15 -7.11 -5.32 1.72
C LEU A 15 -6.22 -4.09 1.89
N VAL A 16 -6.49 -3.08 1.07
CA VAL A 16 -5.94 -1.74 1.21
C VAL A 16 -7.07 -0.72 1.17
N LEU A 17 -6.97 0.32 2.01
CA LEU A 17 -7.81 1.51 1.89
C LEU A 17 -7.03 2.56 1.11
N PHE A 18 -7.43 2.77 -0.14
CA PHE A 18 -6.84 3.78 -1.02
C PHE A 18 -7.73 5.02 -1.07
N ASN A 19 -7.16 6.19 -0.73
CA ASN A 19 -7.83 7.48 -0.88
C ASN A 19 -7.33 8.16 -2.16
N PRO A 20 -8.14 8.26 -3.23
CA PRO A 20 -7.71 8.83 -4.51
C PRO A 20 -7.55 10.36 -4.49
N GLN A 21 -8.13 11.05 -3.51
CA GLN A 21 -8.13 12.52 -3.42
C GLN A 21 -7.05 13.07 -2.49
N SER A 22 -6.10 12.24 -2.07
CA SER A 22 -5.04 12.62 -1.13
C SER A 22 -3.74 12.90 -1.89
N PRO A 23 -3.41 14.15 -2.23
CA PRO A 23 -2.08 14.50 -2.74
C PRO A 23 -1.02 14.41 -1.64
N TRP A 24 0.21 14.05 -2.01
CA TRP A 24 1.36 14.04 -1.09
C TRP A 24 2.70 14.09 -1.82
N ILE A 25 3.72 14.67 -1.18
CA ILE A 25 5.09 14.70 -1.68
C ILE A 25 5.84 13.47 -1.16
N VAL A 26 6.56 12.78 -2.06
CA VAL A 26 7.40 11.65 -1.69
C VAL A 26 8.67 12.15 -1.00
N HIS A 27 8.75 12.00 0.31
CA HIS A 27 9.99 12.24 1.07
C HIS A 27 10.63 10.93 1.50
N GLN A 28 11.91 10.98 1.88
CA GLN A 28 12.64 9.80 2.37
C GLN A 28 11.93 9.11 3.55
N LYS A 29 11.33 9.88 4.46
CA LYS A 29 10.53 9.35 5.59
C LYS A 29 9.31 8.53 5.17
N ASN A 30 8.85 8.69 3.93
CA ASN A 30 7.72 7.94 3.38
C ASN A 30 8.16 6.62 2.73
N LEU A 31 9.45 6.49 2.39
CA LEU A 31 10.00 5.28 1.80
C LEU A 31 10.20 4.22 2.90
N LYS A 32 9.85 2.98 2.60
CA LYS A 32 10.13 1.84 3.49
C LYS A 32 11.57 1.34 3.37
N SER A 33 12.23 1.61 2.24
CA SER A 33 13.65 1.30 2.03
C SER A 33 14.54 2.37 2.68
N LEU A 34 15.76 1.97 3.07
CA LEU A 34 16.79 2.89 3.57
C LEU A 34 17.36 3.80 2.47
N SER A 35 17.28 3.38 1.20
CA SER A 35 17.78 4.14 0.05
C SER A 35 16.77 5.19 -0.43
N SER A 36 17.29 6.29 -0.99
CA SER A 36 16.52 7.38 -1.60
C SER A 36 16.68 7.46 -3.12
N ASN A 37 17.25 6.44 -3.77
CA ASN A 37 17.54 6.41 -5.21
C ASN A 37 16.32 6.16 -6.13
N THR A 38 15.15 6.69 -5.77
CA THR A 38 13.92 6.55 -6.56
C THR A 38 13.66 7.81 -7.38
N PRO A 39 13.25 7.71 -8.67
CA PRO A 39 12.92 8.88 -9.48
C PRO A 39 11.71 9.67 -8.94
N TRP A 40 10.96 9.06 -8.01
CA TRP A 40 9.79 9.67 -7.40
C TRP A 40 10.12 10.60 -6.22
N LEU A 41 11.36 10.62 -5.72
CA LEU A 41 11.73 11.44 -4.57
C LEU A 41 11.52 12.94 -4.88
N GLY A 42 10.80 13.64 -4.00
CA GLY A 42 10.44 15.05 -4.17
C GLY A 42 9.25 15.30 -5.09
N GLN A 43 8.72 14.27 -5.77
CA GLN A 43 7.55 14.40 -6.63
C GLN A 43 6.26 14.42 -5.82
N GLU A 44 5.25 15.15 -6.32
CA GLU A 44 3.88 15.09 -5.83
C GLU A 44 3.13 13.95 -6.51
N LEU A 45 2.48 13.10 -5.72
CA LEU A 45 1.62 12.03 -6.18
C LEU A 45 0.18 12.29 -5.74
N ILE A 46 -0.78 11.93 -6.58
CA ILE A 46 -2.20 12.01 -6.28
C ILE A 46 -2.71 10.61 -5.93
N GLY A 47 -3.33 10.51 -4.77
CA GLY A 47 -3.84 9.27 -4.23
C GLY A 47 -2.85 8.58 -3.30
N ARG A 48 -3.36 8.01 -2.21
CA ARG A 48 -2.52 7.41 -1.17
C ARG A 48 -3.19 6.21 -0.52
N VAL A 49 -2.40 5.17 -0.28
CA VAL A 49 -2.80 4.08 0.62
C VAL A 49 -2.76 4.59 2.05
N VAL A 50 -3.92 4.58 2.71
CA VAL A 50 -4.09 5.06 4.09
C VAL A 50 -3.90 3.92 5.08
N GLN A 51 -4.31 2.71 4.70
CA GLN A 51 -4.28 1.53 5.56
C GLN A 51 -4.08 0.27 4.72
N THR A 52 -3.38 -0.70 5.30
CA THR A 52 -3.21 -2.05 4.74
C THR A 52 -3.57 -3.07 5.80
N TRP A 53 -4.39 -4.06 5.44
CA TRP A 53 -4.68 -5.23 6.24
C TRP A 53 -4.02 -6.44 5.59
N CYS A 54 -3.07 -7.04 6.29
CA CYS A 54 -2.50 -8.32 5.95
C CYS A 54 -2.86 -9.29 7.08
N PRO A 55 -3.64 -10.34 6.81
CA PRO A 55 -3.83 -11.42 7.76
C PRO A 55 -2.46 -12.01 8.07
N ALA A 56 -2.20 -12.29 9.35
CA ALA A 56 -0.94 -12.90 9.75
C ALA A 56 -0.77 -14.21 8.98
N SER A 57 0.32 -14.34 8.21
CA SER A 57 0.77 -15.66 7.83
C SER A 57 1.12 -16.39 9.13
N ARG A 58 0.52 -17.55 9.39
CA ARG A 58 0.98 -18.43 10.48
C ARG A 58 2.44 -18.76 10.19
N LYS A 59 3.36 -17.99 10.78
CA LYS A 59 4.79 -18.23 10.68
C LYS A 59 5.15 -19.12 11.86
N TYR A 60 5.20 -20.43 11.58
CA TYR A 60 5.80 -21.54 12.35
C TYR A 60 5.37 -21.70 13.82
N GLN A 61 4.90 -22.92 14.15
CA GLN A 61 5.03 -23.50 15.50
C GLN A 61 6.47 -23.92 15.73
#